data_AF-A0A662LLM2-F1
#
_entry.id   AF-A0A662LLM2-F1
#
_cell.length_a   1.000
_cell.length_b   1.000
_cell.length_c   1.000
_cell.angle_alpha   90.00
_cell.angle_beta   90.00
_cell.angle_gamma   90.00
#
_symmetry.space_group_name_H-M   'P 1'
#
loop_
_entity.id
_entity.type
_entity.pdbx_description
1 polymer ?
#
loop_
_entity_poly.entity_id
_entity_poly.type
_entity_poly.pdbx_seq_one_letter_code
_entity_poly.pdbx_strand_id
1 'polypeptide(L)'
;MPYIKKDIRQSLDHHLELISIGIMSPGELNYCITCLIQRYVKDNGKSYTTMNECIGVLDSAKMEFYRRVVAPYEHQKVEENGDIDILK
;
A
#
# COMPACT_ATOMS: atom_id res chain seq x y z
N MET A 1 6.50 7.01 2.67
CA MET A 1 6.41 7.29 4.13
C MET A 1 7.40 8.39 4.52
N PRO A 2 6.94 9.46 5.21
CA PRO A 2 7.74 10.66 5.46
C PRO A 2 8.95 10.44 6.39
N TYR A 3 8.87 9.45 7.29
CA TYR A 3 9.91 9.11 8.26
C TYR A 3 11.05 8.22 7.72
N ILE A 4 10.93 7.68 6.51
CA ILE A 4 12.01 6.94 5.85
C ILE A 4 12.92 7.94 5.14
N LYS A 5 14.23 7.88 5.40
CA LYS A 5 15.22 8.77 4.76
C LYS A 5 15.19 8.63 3.23
N LYS A 6 15.51 9.72 2.53
CA LYS A 6 15.35 9.80 1.06
C LYS A 6 16.25 8.80 0.31
N ASP A 7 17.48 8.64 0.76
CA ASP A 7 18.46 7.66 0.25
C ASP A 7 17.97 6.21 0.40
N ILE A 8 17.38 5.89 1.56
CA ILE A 8 16.76 4.56 1.78
C ILE A 8 15.60 4.35 0.82
N ARG A 9 14.72 5.35 0.65
CA ARG A 9 13.60 5.25 -0.32
C ARG A 9 14.11 5.03 -1.73
N GLN A 10 15.11 5.78 -2.18
CA GLN A 10 15.70 5.62 -3.52
C GLN A 10 16.27 4.21 -3.75
N SER A 11 16.95 3.66 -2.74
CA SER A 11 17.44 2.27 -2.82
C SER A 11 16.30 1.26 -2.92
N LEU A 12 15.19 1.47 -2.20
CA LEU A 12 14.02 0.60 -2.28
C LEU A 12 13.30 0.77 -3.62
N ASP A 13 13.13 2.00 -4.10
CA ASP A 13 12.44 2.33 -5.35
C ASP A 13 13.09 1.60 -6.53
N HIS A 14 14.42 1.52 -6.58
CA HIS A 14 15.13 0.76 -7.62
C HIS A 14 14.72 -0.72 -7.68
N HIS A 15 14.59 -1.37 -6.51
CA HIS A 15 14.15 -2.77 -6.46
C HIS A 15 12.66 -2.91 -6.79
N LEU A 16 11.83 -1.96 -6.37
CA LEU A 16 10.39 -1.96 -6.63
C LEU A 16 10.07 -1.76 -8.12
N GLU A 17 10.82 -0.90 -8.81
CA GLU A 17 10.69 -0.69 -10.26
C GLU A 17 10.83 -2.02 -11.02
N LEU A 18 11.89 -2.79 -10.71
CA LEU A 18 12.13 -4.08 -11.36
C LEU A 18 11.00 -5.09 -11.14
N ILE A 19 10.46 -5.14 -9.91
CA ILE A 19 9.35 -6.05 -9.58
C ILE A 19 8.05 -5.60 -10.27
N SER A 20 7.82 -4.28 -10.34
CA SER A 20 6.58 -3.71 -10.88
C SER A 20 6.33 -4.01 -12.36
N ILE A 21 7.40 -4.23 -13.14
CA ILE A 21 7.31 -4.54 -14.57
C ILE A 21 6.50 -5.81 -14.84
N GLY A 22 6.53 -6.77 -13.93
CA GLY A 22 5.84 -8.06 -14.08
C GLY A 22 4.42 -8.11 -13.52
N ILE A 23 3.92 -7.02 -12.90
CA ILE A 23 2.62 -7.00 -12.23
C ILE A 23 1.58 -6.43 -13.20
N MET A 24 0.70 -7.29 -13.72
CA MET A 24 -0.26 -6.94 -14.77
C MET A 24 -1.72 -7.03 -14.31
N SER A 25 -1.95 -7.63 -13.14
CA SER A 25 -3.28 -7.86 -12.60
C SER A 25 -3.37 -7.60 -11.09
N PRO A 26 -4.59 -7.32 -10.57
CA PRO A 26 -4.80 -7.21 -9.12
C PRO A 26 -4.38 -8.47 -8.34
N GLY A 27 -4.54 -9.65 -8.95
CA GLY A 27 -4.14 -10.93 -8.35
C GLY A 27 -2.63 -11.04 -8.17
N GLU A 28 -1.86 -10.67 -9.19
CA GLU A 28 -0.39 -10.65 -9.12
C GLU A 28 0.11 -9.62 -8.11
N LEU A 29 -0.49 -8.43 -8.06
CA LEU A 29 -0.15 -7.42 -7.06
C LEU A 29 -0.38 -7.95 -5.63
N ASN A 30 -1.54 -8.56 -5.39
CA ASN A 30 -1.87 -9.15 -4.10
C ASN A 30 -0.91 -10.29 -3.71
N TYR A 31 -0.52 -11.12 -4.69
CA TYR A 31 0.48 -12.17 -4.48
C TYR A 31 1.84 -11.59 -4.08
N CYS A 32 2.33 -10.56 -4.78
CA CYS A 32 3.58 -9.88 -4.45
C CYS A 32 3.56 -9.31 -3.02
N ILE A 33 2.48 -8.61 -2.64
CA ILE A 33 2.31 -8.09 -1.27
C ILE A 33 2.33 -9.23 -0.24
N THR A 34 1.63 -10.33 -0.52
CA THR A 34 1.61 -11.51 0.34
C THR A 34 3.01 -12.10 0.53
N CYS A 35 3.80 -12.22 -0.54
CA CYS A 35 5.17 -12.72 -0.46
C CYS A 35 6.08 -11.79 0.34
N LEU A 36 5.94 -10.46 0.20
CA LEU A 36 6.70 -9.49 0.99
C LEU A 36 6.43 -9.65 2.49
N ILE A 37 5.17 -9.84 2.87
CA ILE A 37 4.77 -10.07 4.27
C ILE A 37 5.34 -11.41 4.78
N GLN A 38 5.19 -12.49 4.00
CA GLN A 38 5.74 -13.79 4.38
C GLN A 38 7.24 -13.71 4.61
N ARG A 39 7.97 -12.96 3.76
CA ARG A 39 9.40 -12.75 3.92
C ARG A 39 9.71 -11.96 5.19
N TYR A 40 9.00 -10.87 5.45
CA TYR A 40 9.16 -10.07 6.68
C TYR A 40 8.94 -10.93 7.94
N VAL A 41 7.90 -11.77 7.96
CA VAL A 41 7.62 -12.68 9.07
C VAL A 41 8.71 -13.73 9.23
N LYS A 42 9.24 -14.26 8.13
CA LYS A 42 10.35 -15.23 8.16
C LYS A 42 11.61 -14.61 8.77
N ASP A 43 11.92 -13.38 8.39
CA ASP A 43 13.15 -12.70 8.81
C ASP A 43 13.05 -12.14 10.25
N ASN A 44 11.85 -11.79 10.73
CA ASN A 44 11.61 -11.22 12.07
C ASN A 44 10.98 -12.20 13.08
N GLY A 45 10.69 -13.44 12.66
CA GLY A 45 10.11 -14.47 13.50
C GLY A 45 8.58 -14.42 13.62
N LYS A 46 7.96 -15.59 13.83
CA LYS A 46 6.51 -15.74 14.00
C LYS A 46 6.09 -15.41 15.43
N SER A 47 5.73 -14.15 15.67
CA SER A 47 5.24 -13.66 16.97
C SER A 47 3.97 -12.82 16.81
N TYR A 48 3.23 -12.61 17.90
CA TYR A 48 2.09 -11.68 17.89
C TYR A 48 2.51 -10.27 17.46
N THR A 49 3.66 -9.80 17.97
CA THR A 49 4.22 -8.49 17.61
C THR A 49 4.44 -8.36 16.11
N THR A 50 5.12 -9.33 15.50
CA THR A 50 5.40 -9.33 14.05
C THR A 50 4.11 -9.36 13.23
N MET A 51 3.12 -10.17 13.64
CA MET A 51 1.84 -10.23 12.95
C MET A 51 1.07 -8.91 13.05
N ASN A 52 1.04 -8.31 14.24
CA ASN A 52 0.40 -7.02 14.47
C ASN A 52 1.07 -5.89 13.69
N GLU A 53 2.41 -5.90 13.60
CA GLU A 53 3.17 -4.97 12.74
C GLU A 53 2.75 -5.12 11.28
N CYS A 54 2.72 -6.35 10.74
CA CYS A 54 2.32 -6.62 9.36
C CYS A 54 0.91 -6.09 9.05
N ILE A 55 -0.06 -6.36 9.92
CA ILE A 55 -1.43 -5.85 9.75
C ILE A 55 -1.45 -4.32 9.84
N GLY A 56 -0.76 -3.75 10.83
CA GLY A 56 -0.69 -2.29 11.01
C GLY A 56 -0.09 -1.57 9.80
N VAL A 57 0.97 -2.10 9.19
CA VAL A 57 1.59 -1.47 8.00
C VAL A 57 0.73 -1.63 6.76
N LEU A 58 0.01 -2.74 6.59
CA LEU A 58 -0.95 -2.93 5.51
C LEU A 58 -2.09 -1.91 5.58
N ASP A 59 -2.69 -1.75 6.76
CA ASP A 59 -3.76 -0.77 6.95
C ASP A 59 -3.26 0.65 6.75
N SER A 60 -2.06 0.96 7.26
CA SER A 60 -1.43 2.26 7.06
C SER A 60 -1.18 2.55 5.57
N ALA A 61 -0.69 1.57 4.80
CA ALA A 61 -0.45 1.71 3.37
C ALA A 61 -1.76 1.92 2.58
N LYS A 62 -2.80 1.13 2.88
CA LYS A 62 -4.15 1.28 2.30
C LYS A 62 -4.72 2.67 2.57
N MET A 63 -4.66 3.14 3.82
CA MET A 63 -5.21 4.46 4.19
C MET A 63 -4.41 5.60 3.57
N GLU A 64 -3.10 5.47 3.44
CA GLU A 64 -2.28 6.47 2.75
C GLU A 64 -2.61 6.55 1.25
N PHE A 65 -2.81 5.40 0.59
CA PHE A 65 -3.27 5.35 -0.80
C PHE A 65 -4.66 5.97 -0.96
N TYR A 66 -5.59 5.61 -0.08
CA TYR A 66 -6.94 6.18 -0.10
C TYR A 66 -6.89 7.71 0.05
N ARG A 67 -6.20 8.21 1.09
CA ARG A 67 -6.14 9.65 1.39
C ARG A 67 -5.43 10.46 0.31
N ARG A 68 -4.35 9.95 -0.29
CA ARG A 68 -3.52 10.72 -1.24
C ARG A 68 -3.89 10.52 -2.70
N VAL A 69 -4.59 9.44 -3.04
CA VAL A 69 -4.87 9.06 -4.43
C VAL A 69 -6.37 8.93 -4.66
N VAL A 70 -7.05 8.08 -3.87
CA VAL A 70 -8.47 7.78 -4.11
C VAL A 70 -9.35 8.99 -3.77
N ALA A 71 -9.19 9.60 -2.59
CA ALA A 71 -10.03 10.72 -2.19
C ALA A 71 -9.93 11.93 -3.16
N PRO A 72 -8.73 12.37 -3.62
CA PRO A 72 -8.65 13.38 -4.68
C PRO A 72 -9.34 12.97 -5.98
N TYR A 73 -9.22 11.71 -6.39
CA TYR A 73 -9.92 11.20 -7.56
C TYR A 73 -11.45 11.19 -7.37
N GLU A 74 -11.94 10.82 -6.20
CA GLU A 74 -13.37 10.85 -5.85
C GLU A 74 -13.90 12.29 -5.85
N HIS A 75 -13.14 13.27 -5.32
CA HIS A 75 -13.50 14.68 -5.41
C HIS A 75 -13.66 15.15 -6.86
N GLN A 76 -12.72 14.77 -7.74
CA GLN A 76 -12.86 15.05 -9.17
C GLN A 76 -14.13 14.40 -9.75
N LYS A 77 -14.44 13.16 -9.36
CA LYS A 77 -15.65 12.47 -9.84
C LYS A 77 -16.94 13.07 -9.31
N VAL A 78 -16.93 13.67 -8.12
CA VAL A 78 -18.04 14.44 -7.58
C VAL A 78 -18.25 15.73 -8.38
N GLU A 79 -17.19 16.44 -8.76
CA GLU A 79 -17.30 17.61 -9.64
C GLU A 79 -17.85 17.25 -11.03
N GLU A 80 -17.45 16.09 -11.57
CA GLU A 80 -17.89 15.62 -12.89
C GLU A 80 -19.32 15.07 -12.91
N ASN A 81 -19.73 14.31 -11.89
CA ASN A 81 -20.95 13.50 -11.92
C ASN A 81 -21.98 13.86 -10.84
N GLY A 82 -21.64 14.81 -9.96
CA GLY A 82 -22.41 15.10 -8.75
C GLY A 82 -22.07 14.17 -7.59
N ASP A 83 -22.44 14.60 -6.38
CA ASP A 83 -22.24 13.83 -5.14
C ASP A 83 -23.47 12.98 -4.78
N ILE A 84 -23.28 12.01 -3.90
CA ILE A 84 -24.34 11.15 -3.36
C ILE A 84 -24.53 11.47 -1.87
N ASP A 85 -25.77 11.63 -1.45
CA ASP A 85 -26.10 11.89 -0.04
C ASP A 85 -25.98 10.60 0.79
N ILE A 86 -25.05 10.57 1.74
CA ILE A 86 -24.58 9.35 2.41
C ILE A 86 -25.33 9.04 3.73
N LEU A 87 -26.23 9.91 4.19
CA LEU A 87 -26.91 9.79 5.49
C LEU A 87 -28.41 10.18 5.46
N LYS A 88 -29.14 9.72 4.45
CA LYS A 88 -30.61 9.76 4.49
C LYS A 88 -31.21 8.68 5.38
#